data_AF-A0A934MCI2-F1
#
_entry.id   AF-A0A934MCI2-F1
#
_cell.length_a   1.000
_cell.length_b   1.000
_cell.length_c   1.000
_cell.angle_alpha   90.00
_cell.angle_beta   90.00
_cell.angle_gamma   90.00
#
_symmetry.space_group_name_H-M   'P 1'
#
loop_
_entity.id
_entity.type
_entity.pdbx_description
1 polymer ?
#
loop_
_entity_poly.entity_id
_entity_poly.type
_entity_poly.pdbx_seq_one_letter_code
_entity_poly.pdbx_strand_id
1 'polypeptide(L)' 'MVIAAELVRTIRERAAIDWWPKENMRMAMRVAIRRILSKHGFPPNLQDEATKPVLRQAEALADQSRLRAA' A
#
# COMPACT_ATOMS: atom_id res chain seq x y z
N MET A 1 -9.97 -9.49 -10.76
CA MET A 1 -10.07 -9.06 -9.34
C MET A 1 -9.93 -7.54 -9.28
N VAL A 2 -10.97 -6.81 -8.87
CA VAL A 2 -10.96 -5.33 -8.83
C VAL A 2 -10.17 -4.79 -7.63
N ILE A 3 -10.30 -5.44 -6.46
CA ILE A 3 -9.64 -5.03 -5.20
C ILE A 3 -8.11 -4.99 -5.34
N ALA A 4 -7.52 -6.04 -5.91
CA ALA A 4 -6.07 -6.15 -6.07
C ALA A 4 -5.51 -5.06 -7.01
N ALA A 5 -6.21 -4.76 -8.10
CA ALA A 5 -5.81 -3.71 -9.03
C ALA A 5 -5.91 -2.30 -8.41
N GLU A 6 -6.98 -2.04 -7.66
CA GLU A 6 -7.18 -0.78 -6.92
C GLU A 6 -6.08 -0.60 -5.87
N LEU A 7 -5.71 -1.66 -5.15
CA LEU A 7 -4.60 -1.71 -4.19
C LEU A 7 -3.27 -1.33 -4.84
N VAL A 8 -2.90 -2.01 -5.93
CA VAL A 8 -1.63 -1.82 -6.62
C VAL A 8 -1.52 -0.40 -7.18
N ARG A 9 -2.62 0.16 -7.71
CA ARG A 9 -2.64 1.54 -8.20
C ARG A 9 -2.35 2.53 -7.08
N THR A 10 -3.07 2.43 -5.96
CA THR A 10 -2.89 3.31 -4.80
C THR A 10 -1.49 3.19 -4.19
N ILE A 11 -0.91 1.98 -4.19
CA ILE A 11 0.46 1.74 -3.74
C ILE A 11 1.46 2.48 -4.63
N ARG A 12 1.35 2.34 -5.96
CA ARG A 12 2.26 3.00 -6.91
C ARG A 12 2.16 4.52 -6.85
N GLU A 13 0.95 5.06 -6.76
CA GLU A 13 0.72 6.51 -6.64
C GLU A 13 1.35 7.08 -5.36
N ARG A 14 1.24 6.37 -4.23
CA ARG A 14 1.82 6.84 -2.97
C ARG A 14 3.33 6.64 -2.93
N ALA A 15 3.83 5.50 -3.42
CA ALA A 15 5.26 5.17 -3.45
C ALA A 15 6.09 6.17 -4.27
N ALA A 16 5.50 6.84 -5.27
CA ALA A 16 6.15 7.87 -6.09
C ALA A 16 6.41 9.20 -5.34
N ILE A 17 5.93 9.35 -4.10
CA ILE A 17 6.17 10.55 -3.28
C ILE A 17 7.50 10.37 -2.53
N ASP A 18 8.61 10.56 -3.24
CA ASP A 18 9.98 10.26 -2.80
C ASP A 18 10.51 11.12 -1.62
N TRP A 19 9.83 12.22 -1.28
CA TRP A 19 10.30 13.17 -0.25
C TRP A 19 9.70 12.93 1.15
N TRP A 20 8.86 11.91 1.34
CA TRP A 20 8.27 11.60 2.64
C TRP A 20 9.11 10.62 3.48
N PRO A 21 9.21 10.84 4.81
CA PRO A 21 9.78 9.84 5.71
C PRO A 21 9.13 8.47 5.52
N LYS A 22 9.93 7.38 5.51
CA LYS A 22 9.44 5.99 5.31
C LYS A 22 8.26 5.64 6.22
N GLU A 23 8.26 6.14 7.46
CA GLU A 23 7.18 5.89 8.41
C GLU A 23 5.86 6.61 8.04
N ASN A 24 5.94 7.85 7.55
CA ASN A 24 4.77 8.59 7.09
C ASN A 24 4.15 7.92 5.86
N MET A 25 4.99 7.46 4.94
CA MET A 25 4.60 6.68 3.78
C MET A 25 3.86 5.39 4.20
N ARG A 26 4.42 4.65 5.17
CA ARG A 26 3.83 3.42 5.70
C ARG A 26 2.45 3.63 6.35
N MET A 27 2.32 4.66 7.17
CA MET A 27 1.06 5.01 7.82
C MET A 27 -0.01 5.39 6.79
N ALA A 28 0.35 6.23 5.83
CA ALA A 28 -0.54 6.65 4.76
C ALA A 28 -1.01 5.46 3.90
N MET A 29 -0.14 4.47 3.69
CA MET A 29 -0.47 3.25 2.96
C MET A 29 -1.41 2.34 3.72
N ARG A 30 -1.17 2.13 5.02
CA ARG A 30 -2.07 1.35 5.88
C ARG A 30 -3.48 1.92 5.90
N VAL A 31 -3.61 3.25 6.01
CA VAL A 31 -4.92 3.92 5.98
C VAL A 31 -5.60 3.71 4.63
N ALA A 32 -4.87 3.83 3.52
CA ALA A 32 -5.43 3.66 2.19
C ALA A 32 -5.90 2.22 1.93
N ILE A 33 -5.10 1.23 2.32
CA ILE A 33 -5.43 -0.20 2.19
C ILE A 33 -6.67 -0.54 3.03
N ARG A 34 -6.73 -0.10 4.29
CA ARG A 34 -7.91 -0.31 5.15
C ARG A 34 -9.18 0.32 4.57
N ARG A 35 -9.08 1.51 3.95
CA ARG A 35 -10.21 2.16 3.25
C ARG A 35 -10.70 1.34 2.06
N ILE A 36 -9.79 0.82 1.24
CA ILE A 36 -10.15 -0.04 0.10
C ILE A 36 -10.82 -1.32 0.61
N LEU A 37 -10.24 -2.01 1.59
CA LEU A 37 -10.83 -3.23 2.14
C LEU A 37 -12.21 -2.98 2.77
N SER A 38 -12.38 -1.87 3.50
CA SER A 38 -13.68 -1.45 4.05
C SER A 38 -14.72 -1.20 2.97
N LYS A 39 -14.34 -0.54 1.86
CA LYS A 39 -15.23 -0.29 0.70
C LYS A 39 -15.74 -1.59 0.05
N HIS A 40 -14.97 -2.67 0.15
CA HIS A 40 -15.32 -3.99 -0.37
C HIS A 40 -15.94 -4.92 0.70
N GLY A 41 -16.29 -4.40 1.89
CA GLY A 41 -17.00 -5.16 2.92
C GLY A 41 -16.14 -6.09 3.77
N PHE A 42 -14.80 -5.95 3.75
CA PHE A 42 -13.94 -6.75 4.62
C PHE A 42 -14.16 -6.39 6.10
N PRO A 43 -14.32 -7.37 7.00
CA PRO A 43 -14.47 -7.10 8.42
C PRO A 43 -13.12 -6.66 9.03
N PRO A 44 -13.14 -5.75 10.02
CA PRO A 44 -11.94 -5.05 10.51
C PRO A 44 -10.84 -5.98 11.06
N ASN A 45 -11.20 -7.13 11.62
CA ASN A 45 -10.27 -8.16 12.07
C ASN A 45 -9.46 -8.77 10.90
N LEU A 46 -10.09 -9.00 9.74
CA LEU A 46 -9.44 -9.53 8.56
C LEU A 46 -8.69 -8.46 7.75
N GLN A 47 -9.05 -7.18 7.93
CA GLN A 47 -8.36 -6.08 7.26
C GLN A 47 -6.89 -5.98 7.69
N ASP A 48 -6.60 -6.13 8.98
CA ASP A 48 -5.23 -6.03 9.50
C ASP A 48 -4.33 -7.16 8.98
N GLU A 49 -4.83 -8.38 8.93
CA GLU A 49 -4.10 -9.51 8.36
C GLU A 49 -3.88 -9.35 6.85
N ALA A 50 -4.91 -8.92 6.11
CA ALA A 50 -4.83 -8.69 4.67
C ALA A 50 -3.92 -7.49 4.33
N THR A 51 -3.76 -6.52 5.23
CA THR A 51 -2.91 -5.33 5.00
C THR A 51 -1.42 -5.66 5.06
N LYS A 52 -0.99 -6.62 5.90
CA LYS A 52 0.42 -7.00 6.08
C LYS A 52 1.14 -7.43 4.78
N PRO A 53 0.65 -8.41 4.00
CA PRO A 53 1.33 -8.85 2.79
C PRO A 53 1.35 -7.76 1.71
N VAL A 54 0.28 -6.98 1.63
CA VAL A 54 0.14 -5.87 0.68
C VAL A 54 1.15 -4.76 0.97
N LEU A 55 1.31 -4.42 2.25
CA LEU A 55 2.29 -3.42 2.69
C LEU A 55 3.72 -3.87 2.40
N ARG A 56 4.05 -5.15 2.62
CA ARG A 56 5.36 -5.70 2.27
C ARG A 56 5.64 -5.65 0.77
N GLN A 57 4.67 -5.99 -0.07
CA GLN A 57 4.81 -5.89 -1.53
C GLN A 57 4.97 -4.44 -1.98
N ALA A 58 4.27 -3.51 -1.33
CA ALA A 58 4.40 -2.09 -1.59
C ALA A 58 5.80 -1.55 -1.24
N GLU A 59 6.34 -1.93 -0.07
CA GLU A 59 7.70 -1.57 0.35
C GLU A 59 8.75 -2.14 -0.62
N ALA A 60 8.60 -3.40 -1.05
CA ALA A 60 9.49 -4.00 -2.03
C ALA A 60 9.46 -3.30 -3.40
N LEU A 61 8.28 -2.87 -3.86
CA LEU A 61 8.14 -2.11 -5.11
C LEU A 61 8.76 -0.72 -5.01
N ALA A 62 8.62 -0.03 -3.87
CA ALA A 62 9.22 1.28 -3.64
C ALA A 62 10.76 1.22 -3.58
N ASP A 63 11.32 0.19 -2.94
CA ASP A 63 12.77 -0.01 -2.95
C ASP A 63 13.29 -0.41 -4.35
N GLN A 64 12.52 -1.17 -5.14
CA GLN A 64 12.84 -1.48 -6.54
C GLN A 64 12.78 -0.26 -7.48
N SER A 65 11.79 0.63 -7.33
CA SER A 65 11.72 1.86 -8.14
C SER A 65 12.89 2.78 -7.83
N ARG A 66 13.33 2.84 -6.57
CA ARG A 66 14.53 3.59 -6.15
C ARG A 66 15.81 3.04 -6.79
N LEU A 67 15.94 1.72 -6.91
CA LEU A 67 17.08 1.06 -7.58
C LEU A 67 17.10 1.27 -9.11
N ARG A 68 15.94 1.51 -9.74
CA ARG A 68 15.86 1.78 -11.19
C ARG A 68 16.06 3.25 -11.56
N ALA A 69 15.96 4.15 -10.59
CA ALA A 69 16.15 5.59 -10.78
C ALA A 69 17.57 6.08 -10.42
N ALA A 70 18.43 5.18 -9.94
CA ALA A 70 19.86 5.40 -9.67
C ALA A 70 20.71 4.78 -10.79
#